data_AF-A0A1Y4UFZ4-F1
#
_entry.id   AF-A0A1Y4UFZ4-F1
#
_cell.length_a   1.000
_cell.length_b   1.000
_cell.length_c   1.000
_cell.angle_alpha   90.00
_cell.angle_beta   90.00
_cell.angle_gamma   90.00
#
_symmetry.space_group_name_H-M   'P 1'
#
loop_
_entity.id
_entity.type
_entity.pdbx_description
1 polymer ?
#
loop_
_entity_poly.entity_id
_entity_poly.type
_entity_poly.pdbx_seq_one_letter_code
_entity_poly.pdbx_strand_id
1 'polypeptide(L)'
;MSKELTGKNGKIVGTDVYFQAMNQQFKIEEVVKVSKEYKYLDGLKELVQCCNEMISMIYQDVKSSAYILAFIPEKDRKETAELVKAMGEIIQKWGSHNVNVDRIVSYVLLSSKESKRKSSESFGNIEKAEKKIRSNTGNNISISEKLNMLQKALNSNVSKAASNDLKKFAFLSSVEQGKGNAFLADVYYYYQYKWNEKIYKGKNGKRLCSKEYNMEIVKKIFRNEFPIKYSYGSAKKYVYEIDKMLKNIYNQIESDIKQGEREHHYIQDKNGKILIYAIEQLQKSGIQCSNLKNNIENLMWFVGGNSQKILQLQKKLNILGMKGSRGKLKEDGVFGEETLCAWNQVSKSLVSGSVPVLTYVDILQSNLTDVTHEVVVKDISNAKLNNSKLKNLSDMNDYSMLFYAKNGKKSRAFMLDRPHYEKGKELSFHINYDADKPIFLKKYLNHKEISESTYIRFKNFTKAGKAVRIGGKVLLVAGVLLDTLELGNTIIDDLSDVDKKIGKKTGMTAAKIGSRWAGAAIGAKLGAMAGSGIGTAVAPGFGTAIGGTVLSLVGGIAGAVGGEEFANWVFDITDLV
;
A
#
# COMPACT_ATOMS: atom_id res chain seq x y z
N MET A 1 -9.32 15.51 5.57
CA MET A 1 -9.97 14.98 4.35
C MET A 1 -9.10 13.86 3.84
N SER A 2 -9.61 12.67 3.66
CA SER A 2 -8.79 11.60 3.11
C SER A 2 -8.83 11.62 1.59
N LYS A 3 -7.68 11.83 0.96
CA LYS A 3 -7.44 11.59 -0.47
C LYS A 3 -6.28 10.62 -0.58
N GLU A 4 -6.21 9.92 -1.70
CA GLU A 4 -5.05 9.06 -1.95
C GLU A 4 -3.79 9.92 -1.98
N LEU A 5 -2.77 9.49 -1.25
CA LEU A 5 -1.55 10.26 -1.08
C LEU A 5 -0.85 10.42 -2.43
N THR A 6 -0.77 11.66 -2.87
CA THR A 6 -0.01 12.07 -4.04
C THR A 6 1.28 12.72 -3.55
N GLY A 7 2.43 12.21 -4.01
CA GLY A 7 3.73 12.74 -3.63
C GLY A 7 4.03 14.06 -4.31
N LYS A 8 5.13 14.72 -3.92
CA LYS A 8 5.56 15.99 -4.54
C LYS A 8 5.80 15.92 -6.04
N ASN A 9 6.07 14.73 -6.57
CA ASN A 9 6.21 14.47 -8.01
C ASN A 9 4.85 14.32 -8.75
N GLY A 10 3.73 14.53 -8.06
CA GLY A 10 2.39 14.45 -8.65
C GLY A 10 1.90 13.03 -8.92
N LYS A 11 2.58 11.99 -8.42
CA LYS A 11 2.20 10.58 -8.59
C LYS A 11 1.69 9.97 -7.29
N ILE A 12 0.86 8.95 -7.40
CA ILE A 12 0.34 8.21 -6.24
C ILE A 12 1.50 7.49 -5.53
N VAL A 13 1.67 7.79 -4.24
CA VAL A 13 2.82 7.31 -3.45
C VAL A 13 2.83 5.79 -3.36
N GLY A 14 4.01 5.21 -3.62
CA GLY A 14 4.25 3.76 -3.58
C GLY A 14 3.86 2.99 -4.85
N THR A 15 3.48 3.67 -5.93
CA THR A 15 3.30 3.06 -7.26
C THR A 15 4.61 3.02 -8.06
N ASP A 16 4.70 2.16 -9.07
CA ASP A 16 5.89 2.08 -9.95
C ASP A 16 6.18 3.43 -10.62
N VAL A 17 5.15 4.13 -11.11
CA VAL A 17 5.29 5.46 -11.73
C VAL A 17 5.76 6.55 -10.74
N TYR A 18 5.47 6.38 -9.44
CA TYR A 18 5.99 7.27 -8.41
C TYR A 18 7.50 7.08 -8.22
N PHE A 19 7.97 5.83 -8.19
CA PHE A 19 9.41 5.55 -8.11
C PHE A 19 10.13 5.91 -9.40
N GLN A 20 9.57 5.60 -10.56
CA GLN A 20 10.14 5.99 -11.85
C GLN A 20 10.35 7.50 -11.95
N ALA A 21 9.35 8.30 -11.55
CA ALA A 21 9.47 9.75 -11.54
C ALA A 21 10.58 10.24 -10.60
N MET A 22 10.74 9.63 -9.42
CA MET A 22 11.85 9.95 -8.52
C MET A 22 13.21 9.53 -9.10
N ASN A 23 13.27 8.36 -9.74
CA ASN A 23 14.50 7.84 -10.33
C ASN A 23 15.02 8.78 -11.42
N GLN A 24 14.12 9.31 -12.25
CA GLN A 24 14.41 10.32 -13.26
C GLN A 24 14.80 11.66 -12.63
N GLN A 25 13.99 12.16 -11.70
CA GLN A 25 14.22 13.44 -11.02
C GLN A 25 15.59 13.49 -10.33
N PHE A 26 15.99 12.39 -9.69
CA PHE A 26 17.27 12.28 -8.97
C PHE A 26 18.36 11.55 -9.76
N LYS A 27 18.11 11.25 -11.04
CA LYS A 27 19.10 10.74 -12.01
C LYS A 27 19.76 9.40 -11.66
N ILE A 28 19.15 8.60 -10.78
CA ILE A 28 19.73 7.30 -10.40
C ILE A 28 19.74 6.33 -11.58
N GLU A 29 18.80 6.46 -12.51
CA GLU A 29 18.72 5.65 -13.74
C GLU A 29 19.87 5.92 -14.72
N GLU A 30 20.55 7.07 -14.61
CA GLU A 30 21.76 7.37 -15.39
C GLU A 30 22.93 6.47 -14.95
N VAL A 31 22.90 5.98 -13.71
CA VAL A 31 23.99 5.22 -13.08
C VAL A 31 23.68 3.73 -13.03
N VAL A 32 22.48 3.34 -12.56
CA VAL A 32 22.12 1.95 -12.29
C VAL A 32 20.77 1.59 -12.89
N LYS A 33 20.60 0.31 -13.25
CA LYS A 33 19.30 -0.24 -13.61
C LYS A 33 18.52 -0.55 -12.33
N VAL A 34 17.41 0.13 -12.09
CA VAL A 34 16.58 -0.14 -10.91
C VAL A 34 15.48 -1.13 -11.27
N SER A 35 15.60 -2.39 -10.83
CA SER A 35 14.57 -3.40 -11.09
C SER A 35 13.27 -3.04 -10.39
N LYS A 36 12.14 -3.17 -11.11
CA LYS A 36 10.82 -2.72 -10.64
C LYS A 36 10.79 -1.27 -10.14
N GLU A 37 11.71 -0.41 -10.56
CA GLU A 37 11.82 1.00 -10.14
C GLU A 37 12.15 1.26 -8.65
N TYR A 38 12.07 0.27 -7.76
CA TYR A 38 12.33 0.47 -6.32
C TYR A 38 13.32 -0.54 -5.69
N LYS A 39 13.89 -1.47 -6.47
CA LYS A 39 14.93 -2.42 -6.00
C LYS A 39 16.34 -1.85 -6.14
N TYR A 40 16.64 -0.82 -5.36
CA TYR A 40 17.92 -0.08 -5.46
C TYR A 40 19.16 -0.96 -5.21
N LEU A 41 19.11 -1.85 -4.22
CA LEU A 41 20.24 -2.73 -3.90
C LEU A 41 20.56 -3.70 -5.05
N ASP A 42 19.53 -4.22 -5.72
CA ASP A 42 19.72 -5.13 -6.86
C ASP A 42 20.46 -4.39 -8.00
N GLY A 43 20.12 -3.12 -8.26
CA GLY A 43 20.82 -2.29 -9.24
C GLY A 43 22.26 -1.98 -8.86
N LEU A 44 22.55 -1.75 -7.57
CA LEU A 44 23.92 -1.54 -7.09
C LEU A 44 24.77 -2.81 -7.19
N LYS A 45 24.18 -3.99 -6.98
CA LYS A 45 24.89 -5.27 -7.18
C LYS A 45 25.26 -5.47 -8.65
N GLU A 46 24.38 -5.12 -9.58
CA GLU A 46 24.67 -5.14 -11.02
C GLU A 46 25.82 -4.17 -11.36
N LEU A 47 25.81 -2.96 -10.79
CA LEU A 47 26.92 -2.00 -10.94
C LEU A 47 28.26 -2.56 -10.44
N VAL A 48 28.27 -3.18 -9.26
CA VAL A 48 29.46 -3.82 -8.68
C VAL A 48 29.98 -4.93 -9.60
N GLN A 49 29.08 -5.74 -10.17
CA GLN A 49 29.44 -6.78 -11.14
C GLN A 49 30.13 -6.18 -12.38
N CYS A 50 29.55 -5.13 -12.97
CA CYS A 50 30.16 -4.42 -14.10
C CYS A 50 31.55 -3.85 -13.76
N CYS A 51 31.71 -3.25 -12.57
CA CYS A 51 33.00 -2.78 -12.09
C CYS A 51 34.03 -3.92 -11.98
N ASN A 52 33.65 -5.07 -11.42
CA ASN A 52 34.55 -6.23 -11.27
C ASN A 52 35.01 -6.80 -12.61
N GLU A 53 34.11 -6.86 -13.60
CA GLU A 53 34.43 -7.28 -14.97
C GLU A 53 35.43 -6.33 -15.62
N MET A 54 35.20 -5.02 -15.49
CA MET A 54 36.12 -4.01 -16.02
C MET A 54 37.47 -4.01 -15.30
N ILE A 55 37.51 -4.14 -13.96
CA ILE A 55 38.77 -4.34 -13.21
C ILE A 55 39.53 -5.55 -13.73
N SER A 56 38.84 -6.67 -13.96
CA SER A 56 39.48 -7.89 -14.46
C SER A 56 40.05 -7.69 -15.86
N MET A 57 39.32 -7.00 -16.75
CA MET A 57 39.81 -6.64 -18.09
C MET A 57 41.07 -5.75 -18.00
N ILE A 58 41.00 -4.67 -17.21
CA ILE A 58 42.13 -3.73 -17.04
C ILE A 58 43.35 -4.45 -16.47
N TYR A 59 43.17 -5.31 -15.47
CA TYR A 59 44.26 -6.09 -14.89
C TYR A 59 44.97 -6.95 -15.92
N GLN A 60 44.22 -7.65 -16.78
CA GLN A 60 44.82 -8.46 -17.84
C GLN A 60 45.56 -7.60 -18.86
N ASP A 61 45.00 -6.45 -19.23
CA ASP A 61 45.61 -5.53 -20.19
C ASP A 61 46.92 -4.95 -19.64
N VAL A 62 46.92 -4.40 -18.41
CA VAL A 62 48.13 -3.80 -17.81
C VAL A 62 49.20 -4.85 -17.48
N LYS A 63 48.79 -6.08 -17.11
CA LYS A 63 49.73 -7.18 -16.84
C LYS A 63 50.42 -7.65 -18.12
N SER A 64 49.66 -7.84 -19.20
CA SER A 64 50.18 -8.31 -20.49
C SER A 64 51.13 -7.29 -21.12
N SER A 65 50.88 -6.01 -20.86
CA SER A 65 51.68 -4.89 -21.39
C SER A 65 52.61 -4.27 -20.33
N ALA A 66 52.92 -4.97 -19.24
CA ALA A 66 53.62 -4.36 -18.10
C ALA A 66 54.94 -3.68 -18.51
N TYR A 67 55.74 -4.33 -19.35
CA TYR A 67 57.07 -3.87 -19.77
C TYR A 67 57.08 -2.56 -20.56
N ILE A 68 55.95 -2.13 -21.13
CA ILE A 68 55.84 -0.84 -21.83
C ILE A 68 55.22 0.28 -21.00
N LEU A 69 54.65 -0.03 -19.83
CA LEU A 69 53.89 0.95 -19.04
C LEU A 69 54.74 2.17 -18.69
N ALA A 70 56.03 2.00 -18.40
CA ALA A 70 56.93 3.11 -18.10
C ALA A 70 57.04 4.18 -19.21
N PHE A 71 56.72 3.83 -20.46
CA PHE A 71 56.83 4.75 -21.61
C PHE A 71 55.51 5.46 -21.96
N ILE A 72 54.38 5.05 -21.36
CA ILE A 72 53.10 5.77 -21.45
C ILE A 72 53.24 7.12 -20.71
N PRO A 73 52.58 8.22 -21.13
CA PRO A 73 52.60 9.46 -20.37
C PRO A 73 52.13 9.27 -18.93
N GLU A 74 52.80 9.91 -17.97
CA GLU A 74 52.46 9.78 -16.55
C GLU A 74 51.03 10.23 -16.25
N LYS A 75 50.59 11.30 -16.91
CA LYS A 75 49.22 11.81 -16.82
C LYS A 75 48.18 10.72 -17.14
N ASP A 76 48.33 10.06 -18.28
CA ASP A 76 47.43 9.00 -18.75
C ASP A 76 47.37 7.84 -17.74
N ARG A 77 48.54 7.41 -17.25
CA ARG A 77 48.61 6.34 -16.23
C ARG A 77 47.94 6.73 -14.91
N LYS A 78 48.14 7.97 -14.46
CA LYS A 78 47.50 8.50 -13.25
C LYS A 78 45.98 8.56 -13.41
N GLU A 79 45.48 9.02 -14.56
CA GLU A 79 44.04 9.02 -14.84
C GLU A 79 43.43 7.61 -14.77
N THR A 80 44.10 6.59 -15.32
CA THR A 80 43.67 5.19 -15.17
C THR A 80 43.73 4.71 -13.72
N ALA A 81 44.77 5.07 -12.97
CA ALA A 81 44.89 4.72 -11.56
C ALA A 81 43.75 5.31 -10.72
N GLU A 82 43.41 6.58 -10.97
CA GLU A 82 42.29 7.27 -10.30
C GLU A 82 40.95 6.63 -10.64
N LEU A 83 40.71 6.30 -11.92
CA LEU A 83 39.50 5.57 -12.34
C LEU A 83 39.38 4.21 -11.64
N VAL A 84 40.46 3.43 -11.62
CA VAL A 84 40.47 2.11 -10.98
C VAL A 84 40.24 2.19 -9.48
N LYS A 85 40.82 3.19 -8.80
CA LYS A 85 40.55 3.45 -7.39
C LYS A 85 39.09 3.83 -7.16
N ALA A 86 38.52 4.69 -8.00
CA ALA A 86 37.12 5.10 -7.89
C ALA A 86 36.14 3.92 -8.09
N MET A 87 36.45 3.01 -9.02
CA MET A 87 35.72 1.75 -9.17
C MET A 87 35.89 0.83 -7.95
N GLY A 88 37.09 0.80 -7.36
CA GLY A 88 37.37 0.06 -6.13
C GLY A 88 36.51 0.53 -4.95
N GLU A 89 36.31 1.84 -4.79
CA GLU A 89 35.44 2.40 -3.75
C GLU A 89 33.96 1.97 -3.95
N ILE A 90 33.47 1.91 -5.20
CA ILE A 90 32.13 1.36 -5.51
C ILE A 90 32.04 -0.10 -5.09
N ILE A 91 33.01 -0.92 -5.48
CA ILE A 91 33.06 -2.35 -5.14
C ILE A 91 33.13 -2.54 -3.63
N GLN A 92 33.93 -1.75 -2.92
CA GLN A 92 34.08 -1.84 -1.47
C GLN A 92 32.79 -1.45 -0.72
N LYS A 93 32.06 -0.44 -1.22
CA LYS A 93 30.84 0.05 -0.57
C LYS A 93 29.69 -0.95 -0.66
N TRP A 94 29.48 -1.58 -1.82
CA TRP A 94 28.30 -2.44 -2.08
C TRP A 94 28.63 -3.90 -2.40
N GLY A 95 29.88 -4.31 -2.24
CA GLY A 95 30.38 -5.65 -2.52
C GLY A 95 31.57 -6.04 -1.65
N SER A 96 32.47 -6.83 -2.20
CA SER A 96 33.70 -7.28 -1.51
C SER A 96 34.93 -6.73 -2.20
N HIS A 97 35.94 -6.33 -1.41
CA HIS A 97 37.18 -5.76 -1.93
C HIS A 97 37.78 -6.60 -3.05
N ASN A 98 38.25 -5.94 -4.11
CA ASN A 98 38.89 -6.59 -5.25
C ASN A 98 40.40 -6.30 -5.25
N VAL A 99 41.20 -7.32 -4.91
CA VAL A 99 42.67 -7.24 -4.85
C VAL A 99 43.32 -6.78 -6.15
N ASN A 100 42.65 -6.94 -7.29
CA ASN A 100 43.20 -6.48 -8.57
C ASN A 100 43.22 -4.96 -8.69
N VAL A 101 42.42 -4.22 -7.91
CA VAL A 101 42.50 -2.75 -7.81
C VAL A 101 43.92 -2.33 -7.43
N ASP A 102 44.44 -2.87 -6.33
CA ASP A 102 45.77 -2.56 -5.82
C ASP A 102 46.88 -3.00 -6.79
N ARG A 103 46.69 -4.18 -7.40
CA ARG A 103 47.64 -4.69 -8.40
C ARG A 103 47.70 -3.78 -9.62
N ILE A 104 46.56 -3.38 -10.19
CA ILE A 104 46.52 -2.47 -11.35
C ILE A 104 47.21 -1.15 -10.99
N VAL A 105 46.85 -0.55 -9.85
CA VAL A 105 47.47 0.69 -9.37
C VAL A 105 49.00 0.53 -9.26
N SER A 106 49.48 -0.59 -8.74
CA SER A 106 50.92 -0.87 -8.65
C SER A 106 51.60 -0.97 -10.02
N TYR A 107 50.93 -1.52 -11.03
CA TYR A 107 51.43 -1.59 -12.41
C TYR A 107 51.50 -0.20 -13.03
N VAL A 108 50.39 0.54 -13.06
CA VAL A 108 50.30 1.82 -13.79
C VAL A 108 51.06 2.96 -13.10
N LEU A 109 51.19 2.92 -11.77
CA LEU A 109 52.05 3.86 -11.02
C LEU A 109 53.50 3.39 -10.90
N LEU A 110 53.89 2.38 -11.67
CA LEU A 110 55.27 1.88 -11.77
C LEU A 110 55.89 1.45 -10.44
N SER A 111 55.08 0.98 -9.49
CA SER A 111 55.57 0.41 -8.22
C SER A 111 55.97 -1.06 -8.37
N SER A 112 55.28 -1.80 -9.25
CA SER A 112 55.65 -3.18 -9.65
C SER A 112 56.98 -3.20 -10.43
N LYS A 113 57.80 -4.23 -10.20
CA LYS A 113 59.12 -4.39 -10.85
C LYS A 113 58.99 -4.61 -12.35
N GLU A 114 57.94 -5.30 -12.77
CA GLU A 114 57.65 -5.63 -14.16
C GLU A 114 57.36 -4.38 -14.98
N SER A 115 56.69 -3.38 -14.40
CA SER A 115 56.31 -2.15 -15.09
C SER A 115 57.36 -1.05 -15.10
N LYS A 116 58.36 -1.11 -14.22
CA LYS A 116 59.48 -0.16 -14.19
C LYS A 116 60.38 -0.32 -15.42
N ARG A 117 61.03 0.78 -15.79
CA ARG A 117 62.23 0.76 -16.64
C ARG A 117 63.29 -0.15 -16.01
N LYS A 118 64.05 -0.83 -16.86
CA LYS A 118 65.07 -1.78 -16.43
C LYS A 118 66.39 -1.10 -16.14
N SER A 119 66.65 0.05 -16.77
CA SER A 119 67.84 0.87 -16.57
C SER A 119 67.53 2.22 -15.90
N SER A 120 68.56 2.83 -15.32
CA SER A 120 68.54 4.20 -14.78
C SER A 120 68.80 5.28 -15.85
N GLU A 121 69.02 4.88 -17.11
CA GLU A 121 69.35 5.77 -18.22
C GLU A 121 68.26 6.82 -18.48
N SER A 122 68.62 7.95 -19.08
CA SER A 122 67.64 8.98 -19.42
C SER A 122 66.73 8.53 -20.57
N PHE A 123 65.48 8.99 -20.58
CA PHE A 123 64.55 8.72 -21.67
C PHE A 123 65.08 9.23 -23.02
N GLY A 124 65.81 10.35 -23.03
CA GLY A 124 66.47 10.87 -24.24
C GLY A 124 67.54 9.91 -24.79
N ASN A 125 68.27 9.20 -23.93
CA ASN A 125 69.24 8.18 -24.38
C ASN A 125 68.53 6.97 -25.00
N ILE A 126 67.43 6.54 -24.38
CA ILE A 126 66.59 5.44 -24.89
C ILE A 126 66.02 5.81 -26.26
N GLU A 127 65.49 7.02 -26.42
CA GLU A 127 64.94 7.49 -27.70
C GLU A 127 66.02 7.62 -28.80
N LYS A 128 67.20 8.14 -28.46
CA LYS A 128 68.34 8.20 -29.41
C LYS A 128 68.77 6.81 -29.86
N ALA A 129 68.78 5.82 -28.96
CA ALA A 129 69.12 4.45 -29.29
C ALA A 129 68.02 3.76 -30.12
N GLU A 130 66.74 3.99 -29.81
CA GLU A 130 65.61 3.47 -30.60
C GLU A 130 65.65 3.96 -32.05
N LYS A 131 65.98 5.23 -32.28
CA LYS A 131 66.15 5.78 -33.65
C LYS A 131 67.18 5.01 -34.48
N LYS A 132 68.20 4.42 -33.85
CA LYS A 132 69.20 3.57 -34.56
C LYS A 132 68.61 2.26 -35.07
N ILE A 133 67.58 1.71 -34.40
CA ILE A 133 66.86 0.52 -34.87
C ILE A 133 66.17 0.82 -36.20
N ARG A 134 65.58 2.01 -36.31
CA ARG A 134 64.85 2.45 -37.51
C ARG A 134 65.74 2.98 -38.62
N SER A 135 66.95 3.42 -38.29
CA SER A 135 67.89 3.92 -39.28
C SER A 135 68.34 2.79 -40.22
N ASN A 136 68.29 3.07 -41.52
CA ASN A 136 68.90 2.23 -42.54
C ASN A 136 70.31 2.71 -42.92
N THR A 137 70.79 3.78 -42.29
CA THR A 137 72.10 4.36 -42.59
C THR A 137 73.20 3.43 -42.11
N GLY A 138 73.99 2.88 -43.05
CA GLY A 138 75.20 2.11 -42.77
C GLY A 138 75.04 0.60 -42.59
N ASN A 139 73.84 0.02 -42.78
CA ASN A 139 73.66 -1.45 -42.84
C ASN A 139 72.40 -1.88 -43.62
N ASN A 140 72.48 -3.01 -44.34
CA ASN A 140 71.34 -3.62 -45.06
C ASN A 140 70.53 -4.60 -44.16
N ILE A 141 70.53 -4.41 -42.83
CA ILE A 141 69.83 -5.31 -41.90
C ILE A 141 68.35 -4.89 -41.86
N SER A 142 67.45 -5.83 -42.15
CA SER A 142 66.01 -5.58 -42.08
C SER A 142 65.56 -5.29 -40.66
N ILE A 143 64.47 -4.54 -40.50
CA ILE A 143 63.91 -4.22 -39.16
C ILE A 143 63.57 -5.50 -38.39
N SER A 144 62.98 -6.50 -39.06
CA SER A 144 62.66 -7.79 -38.42
C SER A 144 63.90 -8.49 -37.88
N GLU A 145 65.01 -8.46 -38.63
CA GLU A 145 66.28 -9.05 -38.18
C GLU A 145 66.90 -8.24 -37.04
N LYS A 146 66.84 -6.89 -37.09
CA LYS A 146 67.27 -6.01 -35.98
C LYS A 146 66.51 -6.34 -34.69
N LEU A 147 65.19 -6.53 -34.77
CA LEU A 147 64.35 -6.88 -33.61
C LEU A 147 64.63 -8.29 -33.08
N ASN A 148 64.83 -9.27 -33.97
CA ASN A 148 65.21 -10.63 -33.57
C ASN A 148 66.56 -10.63 -32.84
N MET A 149 67.55 -9.92 -33.38
CA MET A 149 68.86 -9.76 -32.75
C MET A 149 68.76 -9.08 -31.38
N LEU A 150 67.94 -8.02 -31.26
CA LEU A 150 67.70 -7.38 -29.96
C LEU A 150 67.10 -8.36 -28.96
N GLN A 151 66.04 -9.10 -29.33
CA GLN A 151 65.45 -10.13 -28.46
C GLN A 151 66.47 -11.19 -28.03
N LYS A 152 67.29 -11.69 -28.97
CA LYS A 152 68.38 -12.64 -28.66
C LYS A 152 69.39 -12.04 -27.68
N ALA A 153 69.73 -10.76 -27.84
CA ALA A 153 70.66 -10.06 -26.96
C ALA A 153 70.09 -9.90 -25.54
N LEU A 154 68.78 -9.66 -25.40
CA LEU A 154 68.11 -9.61 -24.08
C LEU A 154 68.20 -10.93 -23.31
N ASN A 155 68.13 -12.05 -24.03
CA ASN A 155 68.21 -13.39 -23.44
C ASN A 155 69.66 -13.89 -23.24
N SER A 156 70.65 -13.15 -23.73
CA SER A 156 72.06 -13.54 -23.67
C SER A 156 72.97 -12.32 -23.54
N ASN A 157 73.71 -11.99 -24.59
CA ASN A 157 74.50 -10.77 -24.71
C ASN A 157 74.66 -10.39 -26.18
N VAL A 158 75.18 -9.18 -26.42
CA VAL A 158 75.37 -8.62 -27.76
C VAL A 158 76.24 -9.54 -28.64
N SER A 159 77.33 -10.11 -28.11
CA SER A 159 78.24 -10.97 -28.87
C SER A 159 77.57 -12.26 -29.36
N LYS A 160 76.85 -12.95 -28.49
CA LYS A 160 76.11 -14.19 -28.84
C LYS A 160 74.98 -13.90 -29.83
N ALA A 161 74.25 -12.81 -29.62
CA ALA A 161 73.17 -12.41 -30.52
C ALA A 161 73.65 -12.08 -31.94
N ALA A 162 74.88 -11.59 -32.09
CA ALA A 162 75.50 -11.31 -33.38
C ALA A 162 75.98 -12.55 -34.15
N SER A 163 76.10 -13.72 -33.51
CA SER A 163 76.50 -14.99 -34.15
C SER A 163 77.80 -14.89 -34.98
N ASN A 164 78.84 -14.23 -34.43
CA ASN A 164 80.13 -13.96 -35.07
C ASN A 164 80.10 -13.06 -36.32
N ASP A 165 78.97 -12.38 -36.61
CA ASP A 165 78.89 -11.39 -37.68
C ASP A 165 79.30 -10.00 -37.16
N LEU A 166 80.39 -9.46 -37.70
CA LEU A 166 80.94 -8.15 -37.31
C LEU A 166 79.96 -6.99 -37.55
N LYS A 167 79.14 -7.04 -38.60
CA LYS A 167 78.16 -5.98 -38.91
C LYS A 167 76.99 -6.03 -37.93
N LYS A 168 76.49 -7.24 -37.61
CA LYS A 168 75.44 -7.43 -36.60
C LYS A 168 75.91 -7.03 -35.21
N PHE A 169 77.16 -7.36 -34.87
CA PHE A 169 77.79 -6.95 -33.63
C PHE A 169 77.91 -5.42 -33.54
N ALA A 170 78.48 -4.78 -34.56
CA ALA A 170 78.61 -3.32 -34.62
C ALA A 170 77.26 -2.61 -34.48
N PHE A 171 76.21 -3.12 -35.13
CA PHE A 171 74.85 -2.60 -34.95
C PHE A 171 74.37 -2.72 -33.50
N LEU A 172 74.39 -3.93 -32.92
CA LEU A 172 73.90 -4.14 -31.56
C LEU A 172 74.69 -3.32 -30.53
N SER A 173 76.02 -3.27 -30.65
CA SER A 173 76.88 -2.43 -29.81
C SER A 173 76.58 -0.94 -29.98
N SER A 174 76.24 -0.50 -31.19
CA SER A 174 75.83 0.90 -31.42
C SER A 174 74.50 1.26 -30.73
N VAL A 175 73.60 0.28 -30.58
CA VAL A 175 72.32 0.44 -29.88
C VAL A 175 72.54 0.38 -28.37
N GLU A 176 73.26 -0.62 -27.88
CA GLU A 176 73.50 -0.90 -26.46
C GLU A 176 74.49 0.09 -25.80
N GLN A 177 75.44 0.65 -26.55
CA GLN A 177 76.34 1.73 -26.14
C GLN A 177 77.16 1.44 -24.88
N GLY A 178 77.43 0.17 -24.57
CA GLY A 178 78.13 -0.26 -23.35
C GLY A 178 77.31 -0.11 -22.07
N LYS A 179 76.00 0.16 -22.18
CA LYS A 179 75.09 0.40 -21.04
C LYS A 179 74.40 -0.87 -20.53
N GLY A 180 74.70 -2.01 -21.14
CA GLY A 180 74.24 -3.32 -20.72
C GLY A 180 72.83 -3.69 -21.16
N ASN A 181 72.46 -4.94 -20.85
CA ASN A 181 71.20 -5.56 -21.25
C ASN A 181 69.96 -4.83 -20.70
N ALA A 182 70.07 -4.21 -19.52
CA ALA A 182 68.96 -3.45 -18.93
C ALA A 182 68.58 -2.23 -19.78
N PHE A 183 69.58 -1.50 -20.29
CA PHE A 183 69.34 -0.40 -21.22
C PHE A 183 68.80 -0.91 -22.55
N LEU A 184 69.37 -2.00 -23.07
CA LEU A 184 68.90 -2.62 -24.31
C LEU A 184 67.43 -3.07 -24.21
N ALA A 185 67.01 -3.57 -23.04
CA ALA A 185 65.63 -3.94 -22.77
C ALA A 185 64.71 -2.73 -22.86
N ASP A 186 65.08 -1.61 -22.23
CA ASP A 186 64.29 -0.37 -22.31
C ASP A 186 64.19 0.17 -23.74
N VAL A 187 65.27 0.10 -24.53
CA VAL A 187 65.27 0.49 -25.95
C VAL A 187 64.31 -0.39 -26.76
N TYR A 188 64.37 -1.71 -26.57
CA TYR A 188 63.48 -2.65 -27.24
C TYR A 188 62.02 -2.45 -26.84
N TYR A 189 61.72 -2.27 -25.56
CA TYR A 189 60.36 -2.03 -25.08
C TYR A 189 59.81 -0.68 -25.54
N TYR A 190 60.66 0.36 -25.60
CA TYR A 190 60.27 1.66 -26.14
C TYR A 190 59.96 1.58 -27.64
N TYR A 191 60.73 0.80 -28.41
CA TYR A 191 60.40 0.50 -29.81
C TYR A 191 59.02 -0.16 -29.92
N GLN A 192 58.76 -1.19 -29.11
CA GLN A 192 57.46 -1.88 -29.13
C GLN A 192 56.30 -0.94 -28.79
N TYR A 193 56.49 -0.05 -27.82
CA TYR A 193 55.52 0.98 -27.47
C TYR A 193 55.25 1.99 -28.60
N LYS A 194 56.25 2.35 -29.41
CA LYS A 194 56.05 3.30 -30.52
C LYS A 194 55.45 2.65 -31.78
N TRP A 195 55.83 1.41 -32.08
CA TRP A 195 55.62 0.83 -33.41
C TRP A 195 54.74 -0.42 -33.43
N ASN A 196 54.42 -0.99 -32.28
CA ASN A 196 53.59 -2.18 -32.20
C ASN A 196 52.26 -1.90 -31.50
N GLU A 197 51.31 -1.37 -32.28
CA GLU A 197 49.98 -0.99 -31.78
C GLU A 197 49.29 -2.13 -31.02
N LYS A 198 49.48 -3.39 -31.43
CA LYS A 198 48.86 -4.55 -30.79
C LYS A 198 49.30 -4.72 -29.33
N ILE A 199 50.52 -4.34 -28.99
CA ILE A 199 51.10 -4.54 -27.65
C ILE A 199 50.59 -3.50 -26.64
N TYR A 200 50.15 -2.33 -27.10
CA TYR A 200 49.66 -1.27 -26.22
C TYR A 200 48.18 -0.94 -26.44
N LYS A 201 47.43 -1.81 -27.13
CA LYS A 201 45.98 -1.71 -27.30
C LYS A 201 45.30 -2.64 -26.32
N GLY A 202 44.42 -2.10 -25.48
CA GLY A 202 43.63 -2.89 -24.54
C GLY A 202 42.54 -3.69 -25.24
N LYS A 203 41.88 -4.57 -24.49
CA LYS A 203 40.75 -5.40 -24.98
C LYS A 203 39.54 -4.57 -25.42
N ASN A 204 39.43 -3.32 -24.96
CA ASN A 204 38.43 -2.37 -25.46
C ASN A 204 38.79 -1.72 -26.81
N GLY A 205 39.91 -2.13 -27.43
CA GLY A 205 40.35 -1.61 -28.73
C GLY A 205 40.93 -0.20 -28.69
N LYS A 206 41.20 0.36 -27.51
CA LYS A 206 41.81 1.68 -27.33
C LYS A 206 43.24 1.55 -26.81
N ARG A 207 44.05 2.59 -27.02
CA ARG A 207 45.43 2.66 -26.50
C ARG A 207 45.39 2.61 -24.97
N LEU A 208 46.16 1.71 -24.38
CA LEU A 208 46.22 1.47 -22.94
C LEU A 208 46.46 2.77 -22.18
N CYS A 209 45.70 2.98 -21.12
CA CYS A 209 45.66 4.18 -20.28
C CYS A 209 45.27 5.50 -20.95
N SER A 210 45.01 5.53 -22.26
CA SER A 210 44.53 6.75 -22.93
C SER A 210 43.19 7.23 -22.38
N LYS A 211 42.88 8.51 -22.63
CA LYS A 211 41.58 9.09 -22.29
C LYS A 211 40.44 8.28 -22.91
N GLU A 212 40.58 7.88 -24.17
CA GLU A 212 39.58 7.07 -24.89
C GLU A 212 39.41 5.69 -24.25
N TYR A 213 40.51 5.07 -23.81
CA TYR A 213 40.48 3.80 -23.10
C TYR A 213 39.67 3.90 -21.80
N ASN A 214 39.95 4.94 -21.00
CA ASN A 214 39.23 5.19 -19.74
C ASN A 214 37.75 5.54 -19.98
N MET A 215 37.44 6.31 -21.03
CA MET A 215 36.06 6.64 -21.40
C MET A 215 35.24 5.41 -21.80
N GLU A 216 35.81 4.50 -22.60
CA GLU A 216 35.12 3.28 -23.01
C GLU A 216 34.85 2.33 -21.82
N ILE A 217 35.68 2.37 -20.78
CA ILE A 217 35.41 1.66 -19.52
C ILE A 217 34.21 2.27 -18.80
N VAL A 218 34.21 3.59 -18.60
CA VAL A 218 33.12 4.30 -17.90
C VAL A 218 31.77 4.07 -18.59
N LYS A 219 31.72 4.14 -19.93
CA LYS A 219 30.51 3.86 -20.73
C LYS A 219 29.95 2.45 -20.56
N LYS A 220 30.79 1.47 -20.20
CA LYS A 220 30.36 0.09 -19.95
C LYS A 220 29.86 -0.12 -18.52
N ILE A 221 30.33 0.70 -17.58
CA ILE A 221 29.96 0.61 -16.17
C ILE A 221 28.61 1.28 -15.91
N PHE A 222 28.43 2.49 -16.44
CA PHE A 222 27.24 3.30 -16.21
C PHE A 222 26.31 3.28 -17.43
N ARG A 223 25.00 3.44 -17.20
CA ARG A 223 24.01 3.35 -18.27
C ARG A 223 24.02 4.55 -19.21
N ASN A 224 24.17 5.76 -18.66
CA ASN A 224 24.20 7.03 -19.40
C ASN A 224 25.51 7.80 -19.09
N GLU A 225 25.60 9.07 -19.50
CA GLU A 225 26.78 9.94 -19.36
C GLU A 225 27.12 10.29 -17.90
N PHE A 226 27.43 9.30 -17.06
CA PHE A 226 27.94 9.57 -15.73
C PHE A 226 29.35 10.17 -15.83
N PRO A 227 29.59 11.39 -15.34
CA PRO A 227 30.78 12.14 -15.70
C PRO A 227 32.08 11.46 -15.25
N ILE A 228 32.96 11.13 -16.19
CA ILE A 228 34.31 10.62 -15.89
C ILE A 228 35.11 11.55 -14.97
N LYS A 229 34.80 12.85 -14.97
CA LYS A 229 35.40 13.82 -14.03
C LYS A 229 35.19 13.48 -12.55
N TYR A 230 34.24 12.60 -12.24
CA TYR A 230 34.01 12.12 -10.89
C TYR A 230 34.95 10.99 -10.47
N SER A 231 35.74 10.40 -11.37
CA SER A 231 36.87 9.56 -10.95
C SER A 231 38.10 10.35 -10.54
N TYR A 232 38.22 11.61 -10.97
CA TYR A 232 39.44 12.40 -10.76
C TYR A 232 39.44 13.15 -9.43
N GLY A 233 40.62 13.28 -8.82
CA GLY A 233 40.87 14.06 -7.60
C GLY A 233 40.36 13.44 -6.29
N SER A 234 39.32 12.61 -6.31
CA SER A 234 38.87 11.82 -5.15
C SER A 234 38.19 10.52 -5.59
N ALA A 235 38.76 9.39 -5.19
CA ALA A 235 38.23 8.06 -5.51
C ALA A 235 36.79 7.85 -4.99
N LYS A 236 36.42 8.54 -3.90
CA LYS A 236 35.11 8.39 -3.27
C LYS A 236 33.99 9.15 -3.95
N LYS A 237 34.30 9.97 -4.96
CA LYS A 237 33.33 10.91 -5.52
C LYS A 237 32.20 10.23 -6.29
N TYR A 238 32.45 9.12 -6.99
CA TYR A 238 31.36 8.29 -7.54
C TYR A 238 30.43 7.77 -6.45
N VAL A 239 30.98 7.16 -5.40
CA VAL A 239 30.19 6.64 -4.27
C VAL A 239 29.37 7.75 -3.62
N TYR A 240 29.99 8.92 -3.39
CA TYR A 240 29.32 10.08 -2.81
C TYR A 240 28.13 10.56 -3.63
N GLU A 241 28.27 10.71 -4.96
CA GLU A 241 27.17 11.16 -5.80
C GLU A 241 26.03 10.13 -5.85
N ILE A 242 26.35 8.83 -5.89
CA ILE A 242 25.33 7.76 -5.85
C ILE A 242 24.60 7.75 -4.50
N ASP A 243 25.34 7.80 -3.37
CA ASP A 243 24.75 7.88 -2.02
C ASP A 243 23.84 9.12 -1.91
N LYS A 244 24.24 10.25 -2.50
CA LYS A 244 23.45 11.49 -2.54
C LYS A 244 22.15 11.32 -3.34
N MET A 245 22.19 10.66 -4.50
CA MET A 245 20.99 10.37 -5.31
C MET A 245 20.00 9.50 -4.53
N LEU A 246 20.47 8.41 -3.93
CA LEU A 246 19.65 7.50 -3.12
C LEU A 246 19.10 8.19 -1.86
N LYS A 247 19.90 9.03 -1.21
CA LYS A 247 19.46 9.83 -0.06
C LYS A 247 18.37 10.82 -0.44
N ASN A 248 18.44 11.44 -1.62
CA ASN A 248 17.40 12.35 -2.09
C ASN A 248 16.08 11.63 -2.36
N ILE A 249 16.13 10.42 -2.95
CA ILE A 249 14.96 9.55 -3.10
C ILE A 249 14.33 9.26 -1.73
N TYR A 250 15.15 8.80 -0.77
CA TYR A 250 14.68 8.53 0.59
C TYR A 250 14.05 9.77 1.25
N ASN A 251 14.70 10.93 1.17
CA ASN A 251 14.21 12.17 1.75
C ASN A 251 12.86 12.59 1.16
N GLN A 252 12.64 12.36 -0.14
CA GLN A 252 11.36 12.64 -0.77
C GLN A 252 10.27 11.67 -0.29
N ILE A 253 10.56 10.36 -0.21
CA ILE A 253 9.65 9.37 0.38
C ILE A 253 9.28 9.78 1.81
N GLU A 254 10.27 10.09 2.65
CA GLU A 254 10.05 10.51 4.02
C GLU A 254 9.17 11.75 4.12
N SER A 255 9.44 12.75 3.28
CA SER A 255 8.64 13.97 3.26
C SER A 255 7.21 13.72 2.80
N ASP A 256 7.00 12.88 1.79
CA ASP A 256 5.68 12.58 1.25
C ASP A 256 4.85 11.80 2.28
N ILE A 257 5.45 10.83 2.98
CA ILE A 257 4.80 10.05 4.05
C ILE A 257 4.42 10.94 5.24
N LYS A 258 5.36 11.75 5.75
CA LYS A 258 5.08 12.67 6.87
C LYS A 258 3.99 13.69 6.51
N GLN A 259 4.00 14.19 5.28
CA GLN A 259 2.94 15.07 4.79
C GLN A 259 1.60 14.33 4.72
N GLY A 260 1.59 13.10 4.21
CA GLY A 260 0.40 12.27 4.15
C GLY A 260 -0.24 12.03 5.50
N GLU A 261 0.55 11.77 6.54
CA GLU A 261 0.03 11.62 7.91
C GLU A 261 -0.57 12.92 8.43
N ARG A 262 0.14 14.04 8.27
CA ARG A 262 -0.32 15.36 8.71
C ARG A 262 -1.62 15.78 8.02
N GLU A 263 -1.77 15.45 6.74
CA GLU A 263 -2.96 15.79 5.94
C GLU A 263 -4.06 14.71 6.01
N HIS A 264 -3.78 13.59 6.69
CA HIS A 264 -4.68 12.44 6.86
C HIS A 264 -5.10 11.80 5.54
N HIS A 265 -4.12 11.62 4.65
CA HIS A 265 -4.28 10.87 3.41
C HIS A 265 -4.26 9.36 3.66
N TYR A 266 -4.57 8.60 2.61
CA TYR A 266 -4.42 7.15 2.61
C TYR A 266 -3.44 6.70 1.53
N ILE A 267 -2.83 5.53 1.73
CA ILE A 267 -2.15 4.76 0.68
C ILE A 267 -2.79 3.39 0.57
N GLN A 268 -2.85 2.86 -0.65
CA GLN A 268 -3.27 1.48 -0.86
C GLN A 268 -2.28 0.51 -0.23
N ASP A 269 -2.78 -0.61 0.29
CA ASP A 269 -1.98 -1.63 0.95
C ASP A 269 -0.83 -2.18 0.10
N LYS A 270 -1.10 -2.44 -1.18
CA LYS A 270 -0.06 -2.89 -2.12
C LYS A 270 1.08 -1.86 -2.22
N ASN A 271 0.73 -0.57 -2.27
CA ASN A 271 1.69 0.53 -2.39
C ASN A 271 2.47 0.70 -1.07
N GLY A 272 1.80 0.57 0.07
CA GLY A 272 2.42 0.58 1.39
C GLY A 272 3.46 -0.53 1.57
N LYS A 273 3.13 -1.76 1.16
CA LYS A 273 4.08 -2.89 1.16
C LYS A 273 5.28 -2.63 0.25
N ILE A 274 5.05 -2.05 -0.94
CA ILE A 274 6.13 -1.66 -1.86
C ILE A 274 7.02 -0.58 -1.21
N LEU A 275 6.45 0.43 -0.55
CA LEU A 275 7.21 1.50 0.12
C LEU A 275 8.09 0.96 1.24
N ILE A 276 7.55 0.09 2.10
CA ILE A 276 8.32 -0.56 3.17
C ILE A 276 9.51 -1.31 2.55
N TYR A 277 9.24 -2.11 1.52
CA TYR A 277 10.29 -2.85 0.82
C TYR A 277 11.31 -1.91 0.16
N ALA A 278 10.89 -0.82 -0.48
CA ALA A 278 11.79 0.17 -1.08
C ALA A 278 12.71 0.83 -0.04
N ILE A 279 12.18 1.17 1.14
CA ILE A 279 12.96 1.72 2.26
C ILE A 279 13.97 0.68 2.76
N GLU A 280 13.57 -0.59 2.89
CA GLU A 280 14.52 -1.66 3.23
C GLU A 280 15.65 -1.80 2.19
N GLN A 281 15.35 -1.64 0.90
CA GLN A 281 16.37 -1.66 -0.16
C GLN A 281 17.33 -0.48 -0.03
N LEU A 282 16.83 0.73 0.25
CA LEU A 282 17.64 1.92 0.49
C LEU A 282 18.53 1.76 1.73
N GLN A 283 17.97 1.23 2.82
CA GLN A 283 18.71 0.96 4.05
C GLN A 283 19.84 -0.06 3.82
N LYS A 284 19.55 -1.17 3.13
CA LYS A 284 20.56 -2.17 2.75
C LYS A 284 21.61 -1.62 1.77
N SER A 285 21.29 -0.55 1.05
CA SER A 285 22.23 0.18 0.20
C SER A 285 23.15 1.13 0.99
N GLY A 286 23.01 1.20 2.31
CA GLY A 286 23.83 2.03 3.20
C GLY A 286 23.26 3.42 3.47
N ILE A 287 22.00 3.69 3.11
CA ILE A 287 21.31 4.93 3.43
C ILE A 287 20.75 4.85 4.84
N GLN A 288 20.98 5.91 5.63
CA GLN A 288 20.37 6.04 6.95
C GLN A 288 18.90 6.42 6.79
N CYS A 289 18.01 5.48 7.12
CA CYS A 289 16.57 5.66 7.05
C CYS A 289 15.98 5.74 8.46
N SER A 290 15.06 6.68 8.68
CA SER A 290 14.22 6.72 9.88
C SER A 290 13.19 5.58 9.84
N ASN A 291 12.69 5.18 11.00
CA ASN A 291 11.68 4.13 11.08
C ASN A 291 10.30 4.66 10.65
N LEU A 292 10.06 4.67 9.33
CA LEU A 292 8.79 5.10 8.73
C LEU A 292 7.75 3.99 8.68
N LYS A 293 8.07 2.77 9.14
CA LYS A 293 7.16 1.62 9.02
C LYS A 293 5.82 1.91 9.68
N ASN A 294 5.83 2.41 10.91
CA ASN A 294 4.62 2.77 11.63
C ASN A 294 3.84 3.88 10.90
N ASN A 295 4.55 4.88 10.35
CA ASN A 295 3.91 5.97 9.62
C ASN A 295 3.22 5.48 8.34
N ILE A 296 3.87 4.56 7.62
CA ILE A 296 3.31 3.93 6.43
C ILE A 296 2.12 3.05 6.82
N GLU A 297 2.24 2.23 7.86
CA GLU A 297 1.15 1.39 8.36
C GLU A 297 -0.06 2.21 8.80
N ASN A 298 0.16 3.37 9.44
CA ASN A 298 -0.89 4.34 9.78
C ASN A 298 -1.62 4.88 8.55
N LEU A 299 -0.94 5.01 7.41
CA LEU A 299 -1.52 5.46 6.14
C LEU A 299 -2.17 4.31 5.34
N MET A 300 -1.79 3.05 5.61
CA MET A 300 -2.32 1.83 4.98
C MET A 300 -3.68 1.43 5.56
N TRP A 301 -4.63 2.36 5.51
CA TRP A 301 -5.99 2.14 6.00
C TRP A 301 -7.03 2.12 4.89
N PHE A 302 -6.63 2.20 3.60
CA PHE A 302 -7.54 1.88 2.50
C PHE A 302 -8.02 0.44 2.65
N VAL A 303 -9.18 0.27 3.26
CA VAL A 303 -9.93 -0.96 3.23
C VAL A 303 -10.67 -0.94 1.91
N GLY A 304 -10.53 -1.98 1.10
CA GLY A 304 -11.09 -2.03 -0.26
C GLY A 304 -12.62 -1.98 -0.29
N GLY A 305 -13.23 -2.73 -1.22
CA GLY A 305 -14.68 -2.86 -1.30
C GLY A 305 -15.37 -1.97 -2.33
N ASN A 306 -16.68 -2.14 -2.45
CA ASN A 306 -17.47 -1.46 -3.48
C ASN A 306 -17.65 0.01 -3.11
N SER A 307 -16.91 0.89 -3.79
CA SER A 307 -16.92 2.34 -3.54
C SER A 307 -18.31 2.96 -3.65
N GLN A 308 -19.19 2.43 -4.51
CA GLN A 308 -20.57 2.91 -4.61
C GLN A 308 -21.40 2.53 -3.38
N LYS A 309 -21.24 1.31 -2.86
CA LYS A 309 -21.89 0.88 -1.61
C LYS A 309 -21.41 1.72 -0.42
N ILE A 310 -20.10 1.97 -0.32
CA ILE A 310 -19.52 2.80 0.74
C ILE A 310 -20.01 4.25 0.65
N LEU A 311 -20.08 4.80 -0.57
CA LEU A 311 -20.61 6.13 -0.81
C LEU A 311 -22.08 6.23 -0.36
N GLN A 312 -22.89 5.22 -0.66
CA GLN A 312 -24.28 5.13 -0.19
C GLN A 312 -24.36 5.06 1.34
N LEU A 313 -23.48 4.31 1.99
CA LEU A 313 -23.41 4.24 3.45
C LEU A 313 -23.08 5.62 4.05
N GLN A 314 -22.06 6.30 3.54
CA GLN A 314 -21.66 7.63 4.01
C GLN A 314 -22.79 8.66 3.86
N LYS A 315 -23.51 8.63 2.73
CA LYS A 315 -24.73 9.43 2.51
C LYS A 315 -25.78 9.18 3.57
N LYS A 316 -26.10 7.90 3.81
CA LYS A 316 -27.11 7.49 4.80
C LYS A 316 -26.69 7.88 6.23
N LEU A 317 -25.43 7.69 6.61
CA LEU A 317 -24.87 8.12 7.89
C LEU A 317 -24.98 9.64 8.08
N ASN A 318 -24.66 10.43 7.05
CA ASN A 318 -24.85 11.88 7.06
C ASN A 318 -26.32 12.28 7.24
N ILE A 319 -27.26 11.60 6.56
CA ILE A 319 -28.70 11.84 6.70
C ILE A 319 -29.17 11.56 8.13
N LEU A 320 -28.64 10.50 8.76
CA LEU A 320 -28.92 10.17 10.17
C LEU A 320 -28.28 11.14 11.17
N GLY A 321 -27.52 12.14 10.71
CA GLY A 321 -26.81 13.09 11.55
C GLY A 321 -25.57 12.51 12.24
N MET A 322 -25.12 11.32 11.82
CA MET A 322 -23.95 10.64 12.36
C MET A 322 -22.69 11.29 11.80
N LYS A 323 -21.71 11.51 12.66
CA LYS A 323 -20.50 12.27 12.32
C LYS A 323 -19.28 11.40 12.52
N GLY A 324 -18.25 11.62 11.71
CA GLY A 324 -16.92 11.14 12.07
C GLY A 324 -16.38 11.90 13.29
N SER A 325 -15.17 11.56 13.71
CA SER A 325 -14.48 12.23 14.82
C SER A 325 -14.27 13.73 14.55
N ARG A 326 -14.34 14.15 13.28
CA ARG A 326 -14.07 15.52 12.83
C ARG A 326 -15.28 16.23 12.22
N GLY A 327 -16.47 15.64 12.33
CA GLY A 327 -17.71 16.24 11.85
C GLY A 327 -18.38 15.46 10.72
N LYS A 328 -19.06 16.17 9.80
CA LYS A 328 -19.85 15.54 8.72
C LYS A 328 -18.96 14.67 7.84
N LEU A 329 -19.42 13.47 7.48
CA LEU A 329 -18.67 12.58 6.61
C LEU A 329 -18.54 13.18 5.21
N LYS A 330 -17.38 12.96 4.59
CA LYS A 330 -17.21 13.14 3.16
C LYS A 330 -17.74 11.90 2.45
N GLU A 331 -18.52 12.12 1.39
CA GLU A 331 -19.09 11.07 0.56
C GLU A 331 -18.10 10.76 -0.57
N ASP A 332 -17.02 10.06 -0.24
CA ASP A 332 -15.91 9.75 -1.15
C ASP A 332 -15.79 8.27 -1.52
N GLY A 333 -16.65 7.41 -0.97
CA GLY A 333 -16.66 5.98 -1.28
C GLY A 333 -15.49 5.20 -0.66
N VAL A 334 -14.76 5.79 0.30
CA VAL A 334 -13.63 5.15 1.00
C VAL A 334 -14.03 4.81 2.43
N PHE A 335 -13.97 3.53 2.80
CA PHE A 335 -14.36 3.08 4.14
C PHE A 335 -13.20 3.29 5.12
N GLY A 336 -13.16 4.48 5.73
CA GLY A 336 -12.10 4.90 6.66
C GLY A 336 -12.49 4.99 8.12
N GLU A 337 -11.55 5.43 8.95
CA GLU A 337 -11.74 5.67 10.39
C GLU A 337 -12.93 6.58 10.68
N GLU A 338 -13.12 7.65 9.90
CA GLU A 338 -14.26 8.56 10.05
C GLU A 338 -15.60 7.85 9.76
N THR A 339 -15.64 7.00 8.71
CA THR A 339 -16.85 6.24 8.36
C THR A 339 -17.14 5.18 9.41
N LEU A 340 -16.11 4.49 9.93
CA LEU A 340 -16.22 3.54 11.03
C LEU A 340 -16.66 4.23 12.34
N CYS A 341 -16.16 5.44 12.61
CA CYS A 341 -16.55 6.24 13.78
C CYS A 341 -18.04 6.61 13.71
N ALA A 342 -18.49 7.14 12.57
CA ALA A 342 -19.91 7.45 12.35
C ALA A 342 -20.78 6.19 12.39
N TRP A 343 -20.31 5.07 11.86
CA TRP A 343 -20.97 3.78 11.96
C TRP A 343 -21.11 3.31 13.42
N ASN A 344 -20.04 3.43 14.22
CA ASN A 344 -20.09 3.10 15.66
C ASN A 344 -21.05 4.02 16.42
N GLN A 345 -21.22 5.28 15.99
CA GLN A 345 -22.23 6.17 16.56
C GLN A 345 -23.64 5.67 16.29
N VAL A 346 -23.94 5.08 15.13
CA VAL A 346 -25.24 4.43 14.88
C VAL A 346 -25.53 3.39 15.97
N SER A 347 -24.57 2.51 16.25
CA SER A 347 -24.70 1.50 17.30
C SER A 347 -24.92 2.14 18.69
N LYS A 348 -24.16 3.18 19.03
CA LYS A 348 -24.27 3.85 20.34
C LYS A 348 -25.60 4.61 20.50
N SER A 349 -26.07 5.26 19.45
CA SER A 349 -27.36 5.96 19.41
C SER A 349 -28.55 5.00 19.40
N LEU A 350 -28.39 3.79 18.87
CA LEU A 350 -29.38 2.71 18.97
C LEU A 350 -29.54 2.24 20.41
N VAL A 351 -28.42 1.92 21.09
CA VAL A 351 -28.39 1.45 22.49
C VAL A 351 -28.94 2.51 23.45
N SER A 352 -28.67 3.79 23.20
CA SER A 352 -29.11 4.90 24.07
C SER A 352 -30.46 5.52 23.69
N GLY A 353 -31.13 5.04 22.64
CA GLY A 353 -32.42 5.58 22.19
C GLY A 353 -32.35 7.01 21.60
N SER A 354 -31.16 7.56 21.39
CA SER A 354 -30.91 8.99 21.12
C SER A 354 -30.71 9.34 19.63
N VAL A 355 -31.26 8.54 18.71
CA VAL A 355 -31.13 8.82 17.26
C VAL A 355 -31.83 10.16 16.94
N PRO A 356 -31.12 11.20 16.48
CA PRO A 356 -31.61 12.59 16.49
C PRO A 356 -32.89 12.88 15.66
N VAL A 357 -33.26 12.02 14.72
CA VAL A 357 -34.28 12.31 13.69
C VAL A 357 -35.68 11.75 14.04
N LEU A 358 -35.85 10.98 15.13
CA LEU A 358 -37.08 10.21 15.47
C LEU A 358 -38.28 11.05 16.01
N THR A 359 -38.49 12.29 15.55
CA THR A 359 -39.38 13.25 16.23
C THR A 359 -40.68 13.76 15.51
N TYR A 360 -41.15 13.29 14.32
CA TYR A 360 -42.29 13.92 13.58
C TYR A 360 -43.22 13.13 12.54
N VAL A 361 -44.02 12.07 12.83
CA VAL A 361 -45.10 11.51 11.92
C VAL A 361 -46.40 11.16 12.71
N ASP A 362 -47.56 10.87 12.07
CA ASP A 362 -48.84 10.43 12.72
C ASP A 362 -49.42 9.21 11.97
N ILE A 363 -49.87 8.17 12.70
CA ILE A 363 -50.13 6.81 12.18
C ILE A 363 -51.60 6.59 11.78
N LEU A 364 -52.53 7.42 12.27
CA LEU A 364 -53.96 7.29 11.96
C LEU A 364 -54.37 7.93 10.62
N GLN A 365 -53.40 8.34 9.80
CA GLN A 365 -53.66 8.89 8.47
C GLN A 365 -53.92 7.75 7.48
N SER A 366 -55.21 7.38 7.32
CA SER A 366 -55.69 6.37 6.39
C SER A 366 -55.14 6.51 4.97
N ASN A 367 -54.86 7.75 4.54
CA ASN A 367 -54.35 8.06 3.20
C ASN A 367 -52.87 7.68 2.98
N LEU A 368 -52.12 7.43 4.06
CA LEU A 368 -50.71 7.04 4.00
C LEU A 368 -50.49 5.54 4.24
N THR A 369 -51.37 4.90 5.03
CA THR A 369 -51.16 3.53 5.53
C THR A 369 -52.23 2.55 5.10
N ASP A 370 -53.34 3.01 4.51
CA ASP A 370 -54.57 2.24 4.23
C ASP A 370 -55.16 1.51 5.46
N VAL A 371 -54.75 1.91 6.67
CA VAL A 371 -55.28 1.40 7.93
C VAL A 371 -56.37 2.36 8.42
N THR A 372 -57.55 1.81 8.69
CA THR A 372 -58.67 2.57 9.27
C THR A 372 -58.93 2.13 10.70
N HIS A 373 -59.28 3.09 11.56
CA HIS A 373 -59.60 2.86 12.97
C HIS A 373 -61.10 3.02 13.20
N GLU A 374 -61.70 2.09 13.94
CA GLU A 374 -63.08 2.21 14.42
C GLU A 374 -63.13 1.89 15.92
N VAL A 375 -64.03 2.55 16.65
CA VAL A 375 -64.33 2.25 18.05
C VAL A 375 -65.65 1.49 18.09
N VAL A 376 -65.62 0.29 18.66
CA VAL A 376 -66.80 -0.55 18.88
C VAL A 376 -67.21 -0.46 20.33
N VAL A 377 -68.51 -0.28 20.58
CA VAL A 377 -69.11 -0.33 21.91
C VAL A 377 -70.00 -1.56 21.98
N LYS A 378 -69.77 -2.43 22.96
CA LYS A 378 -70.52 -3.67 23.12
C LYS A 378 -71.05 -3.80 24.56
N ASP A 379 -72.34 -4.11 24.69
CA ASP A 379 -72.92 -4.51 25.96
C ASP A 379 -72.40 -5.89 26.37
N ILE A 380 -71.79 -5.97 27.55
CA ILE A 380 -71.22 -7.19 28.11
C ILE A 380 -71.85 -7.57 29.47
N SER A 381 -72.94 -6.92 29.88
CA SER A 381 -73.66 -7.17 31.15
C SER A 381 -73.93 -8.67 31.38
N ASN A 382 -74.53 -9.35 30.39
CA ASN A 382 -74.81 -10.78 30.45
C ASN A 382 -73.54 -11.66 30.51
N ALA A 383 -72.45 -11.23 29.88
CA ALA A 383 -71.19 -11.98 29.90
C ALA A 383 -70.48 -11.86 31.26
N LYS A 384 -70.66 -10.74 31.97
CA LYS A 384 -70.10 -10.52 33.31
C LYS A 384 -70.74 -11.42 34.38
N LEU A 385 -71.99 -11.83 34.19
CA LEU A 385 -72.66 -12.79 35.08
C LEU A 385 -71.95 -14.15 35.07
N ASN A 386 -71.37 -14.53 33.93
CA ASN A 386 -70.81 -15.87 33.70
C ASN A 386 -69.26 -15.90 33.63
N ASN A 387 -68.59 -14.74 33.74
CA ASN A 387 -67.12 -14.66 33.71
C ASN A 387 -66.61 -13.62 34.71
N SER A 388 -66.01 -14.09 35.81
CA SER A 388 -65.48 -13.27 36.89
C SER A 388 -64.36 -12.31 36.46
N LYS A 389 -63.61 -12.63 35.39
CA LYS A 389 -62.55 -11.77 34.83
C LYS A 389 -63.08 -10.52 34.13
N LEU A 390 -64.39 -10.45 33.86
CA LEU A 390 -65.02 -9.27 33.26
C LEU A 390 -65.57 -8.28 34.30
N LYS A 391 -65.52 -8.62 35.60
CA LYS A 391 -66.19 -7.89 36.67
C LYS A 391 -65.80 -6.41 36.75
N ASN A 392 -64.54 -6.08 36.47
CA ASN A 392 -64.03 -4.71 36.56
C ASN A 392 -64.23 -3.88 35.27
N LEU A 393 -64.80 -4.47 34.21
CA LEU A 393 -65.13 -3.74 32.99
C LEU A 393 -66.49 -3.05 33.10
N SER A 394 -66.66 -1.91 32.43
CA SER A 394 -67.98 -1.30 32.23
C SER A 394 -68.92 -2.25 31.49
N ASP A 395 -70.23 -2.23 31.81
CA ASP A 395 -71.25 -3.00 31.09
C ASP A 395 -71.29 -2.61 29.61
N MET A 396 -71.07 -1.33 29.29
CA MET A 396 -70.74 -0.87 27.94
C MET A 396 -69.22 -0.87 27.76
N ASN A 397 -68.70 -1.91 27.10
CA ASN A 397 -67.28 -2.04 26.83
C ASN A 397 -66.94 -1.45 25.46
N ASP A 398 -66.27 -0.29 25.49
CA ASP A 398 -65.71 0.37 24.32
C ASP A 398 -64.27 -0.07 24.04
N TYR A 399 -63.99 -0.45 22.80
CA TYR A 399 -62.66 -0.85 22.37
C TYR A 399 -62.41 -0.49 20.91
N SER A 400 -61.13 -0.37 20.56
CA SER A 400 -60.66 0.03 19.23
C SER A 400 -60.29 -1.18 18.40
N MET A 401 -60.68 -1.12 17.13
CA MET A 401 -60.31 -2.08 16.10
C MET A 401 -59.58 -1.34 15.00
N LEU A 402 -58.47 -1.93 14.55
CA LEU A 402 -57.78 -1.50 13.34
C LEU A 402 -58.17 -2.42 12.21
N PHE A 403 -58.46 -1.84 11.06
CA PHE A 403 -58.84 -2.54 9.84
C PHE A 403 -57.87 -2.22 8.72
N TYR A 404 -57.75 -3.16 7.79
CA TYR A 404 -57.06 -2.99 6.53
C TYR A 404 -57.93 -3.46 5.37
N ALA A 405 -57.64 -2.99 4.16
CA ALA A 405 -58.29 -3.47 2.96
C ALA A 405 -57.64 -4.79 2.49
N LYS A 406 -58.43 -5.87 2.43
CA LYS A 406 -58.05 -7.16 1.84
C LYS A 406 -59.03 -7.48 0.72
N ASN A 407 -58.53 -7.59 -0.52
CA ASN A 407 -59.35 -7.85 -1.71
C ASN A 407 -60.56 -6.89 -1.82
N GLY A 408 -60.35 -5.61 -1.52
CA GLY A 408 -61.40 -4.57 -1.54
C GLY A 408 -62.39 -4.60 -0.38
N LYS A 409 -62.24 -5.51 0.60
CA LYS A 409 -63.09 -5.61 1.80
C LYS A 409 -62.32 -5.28 3.06
N LYS A 410 -62.95 -4.56 4.00
CA LYS A 410 -62.37 -4.31 5.33
C LYS A 410 -62.18 -5.64 6.07
N SER A 411 -60.96 -5.90 6.52
CA SER A 411 -60.59 -7.02 7.39
C SER A 411 -59.95 -6.49 8.67
N ARG A 412 -60.24 -7.12 9.81
CA ARG A 412 -59.62 -6.74 11.10
C ARG A 412 -58.13 -7.04 11.04
N ALA A 413 -57.30 -6.10 11.45
CA ALA A 413 -55.85 -6.26 11.60
C ALA A 413 -55.48 -6.54 13.06
N PHE A 414 -56.02 -5.73 13.98
CA PHE A 414 -55.63 -5.72 15.37
C PHE A 414 -56.74 -5.26 16.30
N MET A 415 -56.77 -5.85 17.49
CA MET A 415 -57.66 -5.48 18.58
C MET A 415 -57.08 -5.97 19.91
N LEU A 416 -57.29 -5.21 20.99
CA LEU A 416 -57.18 -5.75 22.34
C LEU A 416 -58.52 -6.35 22.70
N ASP A 417 -58.56 -7.64 23.01
CA ASP A 417 -59.80 -8.36 23.28
C ASP A 417 -59.96 -8.66 24.78
N ARG A 418 -61.22 -8.73 25.18
CA ARG A 418 -61.64 -9.14 26.51
C ARG A 418 -61.64 -10.67 26.62
N PRO A 419 -61.62 -11.21 27.85
CA PRO A 419 -61.74 -12.63 28.10
C PRO A 419 -62.95 -13.27 27.42
N HIS A 420 -62.72 -14.38 26.71
CA HIS A 420 -63.76 -15.18 26.08
C HIS A 420 -63.31 -16.62 25.85
N TYR A 421 -64.26 -17.51 25.56
CA TYR A 421 -63.96 -18.89 25.18
C TYR A 421 -63.86 -19.02 23.67
N GLU A 422 -62.78 -19.61 23.18
CA GLU A 422 -62.61 -19.96 21.77
C GLU A 422 -62.18 -21.42 21.65
N LYS A 423 -62.92 -22.21 20.86
CA LYS A 423 -62.68 -23.66 20.65
C LYS A 423 -62.50 -24.46 21.95
N GLY A 424 -63.27 -24.13 22.99
CA GLY A 424 -63.23 -24.80 24.30
C GLY A 424 -62.09 -24.36 25.21
N LYS A 425 -61.20 -23.45 24.78
CA LYS A 425 -60.14 -22.87 25.60
C LYS A 425 -60.56 -21.49 26.09
N GLU A 426 -60.38 -21.22 27.38
CA GLU A 426 -60.54 -19.88 27.93
C GLU A 426 -59.33 -19.02 27.53
N LEU A 427 -59.60 -17.85 26.93
CA LEU A 427 -58.61 -16.82 26.69
C LEU A 427 -58.83 -15.69 27.70
N SER A 428 -57.78 -15.28 28.40
CA SER A 428 -57.77 -14.08 29.27
C SER A 428 -57.79 -12.78 28.44
N PHE A 429 -57.51 -11.60 29.01
CA PHE A 429 -57.28 -10.41 28.18
C PHE A 429 -56.13 -10.69 27.22
N HIS A 430 -56.31 -10.42 25.93
CA HIS A 430 -55.30 -10.78 24.94
C HIS A 430 -55.28 -9.86 23.73
N ILE A 431 -54.23 -10.00 22.93
CA ILE A 431 -54.11 -9.38 21.62
C ILE A 431 -54.74 -10.28 20.55
N ASN A 432 -55.57 -9.73 19.69
CA ASN A 432 -55.98 -10.37 18.43
C ASN A 432 -55.20 -9.75 17.27
N TYR A 433 -54.52 -10.59 16.50
CA TYR A 433 -53.77 -10.21 15.30
C TYR A 433 -54.23 -11.07 14.13
N ASP A 434 -55.03 -10.48 13.26
CA ASP A 434 -55.72 -11.19 12.18
C ASP A 434 -55.09 -10.98 10.81
N ALA A 435 -54.07 -10.12 10.70
CA ALA A 435 -53.33 -9.94 9.46
C ALA A 435 -52.54 -11.21 9.10
N ASP A 436 -52.51 -11.57 7.81
CA ASP A 436 -51.87 -12.80 7.33
C ASP A 436 -50.34 -12.71 7.31
N LYS A 437 -49.80 -11.49 7.33
CA LYS A 437 -48.37 -11.23 7.28
C LYS A 437 -48.00 -10.05 8.18
N PRO A 438 -46.77 -10.05 8.72
CA PRO A 438 -45.81 -11.15 8.65
C PRO A 438 -46.23 -12.34 9.54
N ILE A 439 -46.01 -13.57 9.05
CA ILE A 439 -46.49 -14.83 9.65
C ILE A 439 -45.99 -14.99 11.10
N PHE A 440 -44.76 -14.54 11.39
CA PHE A 440 -44.22 -14.60 12.74
C PHE A 440 -45.07 -13.79 13.73
N LEU A 441 -45.55 -12.59 13.38
CA LEU A 441 -46.38 -11.79 14.28
C LEU A 441 -47.72 -12.45 14.58
N LYS A 442 -48.34 -13.07 13.58
CA LYS A 442 -49.55 -13.85 13.80
C LYS A 442 -49.31 -15.01 14.76
N LYS A 443 -48.16 -15.66 14.68
CA LYS A 443 -47.77 -16.75 15.59
C LYS A 443 -47.52 -16.28 17.03
N TYR A 444 -46.92 -15.11 17.22
CA TYR A 444 -46.50 -14.61 18.53
C TYR A 444 -47.51 -13.70 19.23
N LEU A 445 -48.26 -12.90 18.49
CA LEU A 445 -49.18 -11.89 19.04
C LEU A 445 -50.62 -12.38 19.11
N ASN A 446 -51.06 -13.21 18.17
CA ASN A 446 -52.45 -13.63 18.16
C ASN A 446 -52.75 -14.50 19.40
N HIS A 447 -53.75 -14.11 20.17
CA HIS A 447 -54.10 -14.63 21.50
C HIS A 447 -53.01 -14.50 22.57
N LYS A 448 -52.02 -13.62 22.41
CA LYS A 448 -51.04 -13.34 23.47
C LYS A 448 -51.73 -12.64 24.63
N GLU A 449 -51.64 -13.24 25.82
CA GLU A 449 -52.21 -12.70 27.04
C GLU A 449 -51.57 -11.36 27.43
N ILE A 450 -52.39 -10.42 27.91
CA ILE A 450 -52.02 -9.11 28.43
C ILE A 450 -52.68 -8.92 29.80
N SER A 451 -52.14 -8.01 30.62
CA SER A 451 -52.75 -7.70 31.91
C SER A 451 -54.07 -6.94 31.75
N GLU A 452 -54.97 -7.10 32.73
CA GLU A 452 -56.23 -6.36 32.79
C GLU A 452 -56.01 -4.84 32.82
N SER A 453 -54.97 -4.38 33.54
CA SER A 453 -54.58 -2.96 33.60
C SER A 453 -54.16 -2.42 32.22
N THR A 454 -53.42 -3.23 31.45
CA THR A 454 -53.04 -2.93 30.07
C THR A 454 -54.28 -2.81 29.19
N TYR A 455 -55.19 -3.77 29.27
CA TYR A 455 -56.42 -3.74 28.51
C TYR A 455 -57.28 -2.50 28.85
N ILE A 456 -57.54 -2.22 30.13
CA ILE A 456 -58.38 -1.08 30.54
C ILE A 456 -57.80 0.24 30.05
N ARG A 457 -56.48 0.40 30.10
CA ARG A 457 -55.80 1.65 29.72
C ARG A 457 -55.75 1.87 28.22
N PHE A 458 -55.68 0.80 27.42
CA PHE A 458 -55.41 0.88 25.99
C PHE A 458 -56.49 0.32 25.09
N LYS A 459 -57.56 -0.29 25.62
CA LYS A 459 -58.67 -0.81 24.80
C LYS A 459 -59.25 0.25 23.88
N ASN A 460 -59.27 1.52 24.28
CA ASN A 460 -59.77 2.63 23.48
C ASN A 460 -58.65 3.60 23.09
N PHE A 461 -58.20 3.55 21.83
CA PHE A 461 -57.07 4.34 21.34
C PHE A 461 -57.36 5.85 21.25
N THR A 462 -58.62 6.28 21.08
CA THR A 462 -58.97 7.71 21.05
C THR A 462 -58.90 8.32 22.43
N LYS A 463 -59.23 7.56 23.48
CA LYS A 463 -59.11 8.00 24.87
C LYS A 463 -57.67 7.95 25.40
N ALA A 464 -56.79 7.16 24.78
CA ALA A 464 -55.38 7.02 25.17
C ALA A 464 -54.45 8.15 24.64
N GLY A 465 -55.00 9.23 24.09
CA GLY A 465 -54.39 10.20 23.16
C GLY A 465 -53.10 10.96 23.55
N LYS A 466 -52.50 10.76 24.73
CA LYS A 466 -51.15 11.30 25.04
C LYS A 466 -50.01 10.32 24.73
N ALA A 467 -50.22 9.01 24.87
CA ALA A 467 -49.20 8.01 24.60
C ALA A 467 -49.00 7.76 23.09
N VAL A 468 -50.10 7.78 22.33
CA VAL A 468 -50.11 7.57 20.86
C VAL A 468 -49.49 8.74 20.10
N ARG A 469 -49.63 9.98 20.60
CA ARG A 469 -49.08 11.21 20.00
C ARG A 469 -47.54 11.29 20.10
N ILE A 470 -46.93 10.52 20.99
CA ILE A 470 -45.47 10.38 21.13
C ILE A 470 -44.92 9.30 20.19
N GLY A 471 -45.70 8.23 19.94
CA GLY A 471 -45.30 7.13 19.06
C GLY A 471 -45.27 7.48 17.57
N GLY A 472 -46.17 8.36 17.10
CA GLY A 472 -46.20 8.76 15.69
C GLY A 472 -44.91 9.45 15.21
N LYS A 473 -44.26 10.24 16.08
CA LYS A 473 -43.04 11.01 15.82
C LYS A 473 -41.85 10.16 15.30
N VAL A 474 -41.91 8.85 15.43
CA VAL A 474 -40.76 7.93 15.30
C VAL A 474 -40.56 7.33 13.89
N LEU A 475 -41.49 7.48 12.94
CA LEU A 475 -41.57 6.52 11.81
C LEU A 475 -40.80 6.82 10.51
N LEU A 476 -40.44 8.07 10.17
CA LEU A 476 -39.75 8.35 8.88
C LEU A 476 -38.28 7.86 8.83
N VAL A 477 -37.70 7.55 9.98
CA VAL A 477 -36.26 7.27 10.16
C VAL A 477 -35.97 5.77 10.16
N ALA A 478 -36.99 4.94 10.34
CA ALA A 478 -36.87 3.49 10.39
C ALA A 478 -36.30 2.90 9.10
N GLY A 479 -36.81 3.34 7.94
CA GLY A 479 -36.36 2.87 6.63
C GLY A 479 -34.88 3.16 6.39
N VAL A 480 -34.47 4.43 6.48
CA VAL A 480 -33.07 4.85 6.30
C VAL A 480 -32.14 4.17 7.32
N LEU A 481 -32.58 4.00 8.57
CA LEU A 481 -31.79 3.34 9.62
C LEU A 481 -31.58 1.85 9.33
N LEU A 482 -32.62 1.10 8.94
CA LEU A 482 -32.52 -0.31 8.55
C LEU A 482 -31.61 -0.49 7.33
N ASP A 483 -31.83 0.35 6.32
CA ASP A 483 -31.02 0.44 5.10
C ASP A 483 -29.54 0.79 5.36
N THR A 484 -29.27 1.57 6.40
CA THR A 484 -27.90 1.90 6.83
C THR A 484 -27.30 0.69 7.52
N LEU A 485 -28.07 0.01 8.38
CA LEU A 485 -27.62 -1.16 9.13
C LEU A 485 -27.27 -2.35 8.22
N GLU A 486 -28.14 -2.67 7.26
CA GLU A 486 -27.90 -3.76 6.30
C GLU A 486 -26.68 -3.46 5.42
N LEU A 487 -26.62 -2.23 4.88
CA LEU A 487 -25.52 -1.81 4.02
C LEU A 487 -24.18 -1.76 4.77
N GLY A 488 -24.16 -1.23 5.99
CA GLY A 488 -22.94 -1.12 6.79
C GLY A 488 -22.43 -2.47 7.30
N ASN A 489 -23.31 -3.39 7.71
CA ASN A 489 -22.91 -4.75 8.06
C ASN A 489 -22.34 -5.48 6.85
N THR A 490 -23.01 -5.44 5.69
CA THR A 490 -22.52 -6.06 4.45
C THR A 490 -21.13 -5.55 4.07
N ILE A 491 -20.91 -4.23 4.15
CA ILE A 491 -19.61 -3.64 3.86
C ILE A 491 -18.56 -4.09 4.88
N ILE A 492 -18.88 -4.13 6.18
CA ILE A 492 -17.93 -4.55 7.21
C ILE A 492 -17.59 -6.04 7.09
N ASP A 493 -18.57 -6.89 6.78
CA ASP A 493 -18.37 -8.33 6.58
C ASP A 493 -17.47 -8.56 5.35
N ASP A 494 -17.82 -7.96 4.20
CA ASP A 494 -17.01 -7.99 2.96
C ASP A 494 -15.56 -7.54 3.23
N LEU A 495 -15.38 -6.45 3.99
CA LEU A 495 -14.06 -5.92 4.31
C LEU A 495 -13.29 -6.74 5.35
N SER A 496 -14.00 -7.36 6.29
CA SER A 496 -13.39 -8.20 7.33
C SER A 496 -12.85 -9.51 6.76
N ASP A 497 -13.54 -10.08 5.77
CA ASP A 497 -13.12 -11.29 5.06
C ASP A 497 -11.93 -11.03 4.14
N VAL A 498 -11.93 -9.91 3.42
CA VAL A 498 -10.89 -9.58 2.43
C VAL A 498 -9.60 -9.08 3.09
N ASP A 499 -9.67 -8.12 4.02
CA ASP A 499 -8.49 -7.38 4.48
C ASP A 499 -8.01 -7.76 5.88
N LYS A 500 -8.82 -8.43 6.73
CA LYS A 500 -8.52 -8.79 8.16
C LYS A 500 -8.00 -7.65 9.06
N LYS A 501 -7.96 -6.41 8.54
CA LYS A 501 -7.40 -5.20 9.16
C LYS A 501 -8.42 -4.41 9.98
N ILE A 502 -9.70 -4.47 9.62
CA ILE A 502 -10.78 -4.04 10.52
C ILE A 502 -10.75 -5.02 11.69
N GLY A 503 -10.01 -4.65 12.75
CA GLY A 503 -9.52 -5.61 13.74
C GLY A 503 -10.57 -6.61 14.18
N LYS A 504 -10.15 -7.88 14.30
CA LYS A 504 -10.97 -9.04 14.74
C LYS A 504 -11.81 -8.81 16.00
N LYS A 505 -11.52 -7.76 16.79
CA LYS A 505 -12.37 -7.33 17.91
C LYS A 505 -13.26 -6.14 17.55
N THR A 506 -12.77 -5.08 16.91
CA THR A 506 -13.56 -3.86 16.63
C THR A 506 -14.57 -4.05 15.50
N GLY A 507 -14.16 -4.67 14.38
CA GLY A 507 -15.05 -4.99 13.25
C GLY A 507 -16.06 -6.05 13.61
N MET A 508 -15.63 -7.15 14.24
CA MET A 508 -16.55 -8.16 14.75
C MET A 508 -17.42 -7.67 15.91
N THR A 509 -17.02 -6.70 16.73
CA THR A 509 -17.92 -6.16 17.79
C THR A 509 -18.91 -5.19 17.18
N ALA A 510 -18.52 -4.32 16.25
CA ALA A 510 -19.45 -3.45 15.53
C ALA A 510 -20.37 -4.24 14.59
N ALA A 511 -19.88 -5.27 13.91
CA ALA A 511 -20.67 -6.20 13.11
C ALA A 511 -21.51 -7.11 13.99
N LYS A 512 -21.00 -7.67 15.10
CA LYS A 512 -21.83 -8.44 16.06
C LYS A 512 -22.86 -7.56 16.72
N ILE A 513 -22.58 -6.30 17.06
CA ILE A 513 -23.61 -5.39 17.59
C ILE A 513 -24.56 -5.00 16.45
N GLY A 514 -24.07 -4.65 15.27
CA GLY A 514 -24.88 -4.32 14.10
C GLY A 514 -25.75 -5.47 13.59
N SER A 515 -25.30 -6.73 13.71
CA SER A 515 -26.04 -7.95 13.37
C SER A 515 -26.88 -8.46 14.55
N ARG A 516 -26.43 -8.26 15.80
CA ARG A 516 -27.30 -8.41 16.99
C ARG A 516 -28.40 -7.37 17.02
N TRP A 517 -28.26 -6.19 16.41
CA TRP A 517 -29.35 -5.22 16.23
C TRP A 517 -30.06 -5.41 14.87
N ALA A 518 -29.42 -5.88 13.80
CA ALA A 518 -30.17 -6.34 12.63
C ALA A 518 -31.07 -7.55 12.97
N GLY A 519 -30.69 -8.36 13.98
CA GLY A 519 -31.53 -9.43 14.56
C GLY A 519 -32.40 -8.99 15.75
N ALA A 520 -31.92 -8.10 16.64
CA ALA A 520 -32.61 -7.69 17.88
C ALA A 520 -33.16 -6.26 17.89
N ALA A 521 -32.76 -5.34 16.99
CA ALA A 521 -33.59 -4.18 16.65
C ALA A 521 -34.88 -4.65 15.95
N ILE A 522 -34.83 -5.85 15.33
CA ILE A 522 -35.99 -6.59 14.84
C ILE A 522 -36.92 -7.10 15.96
N GLY A 523 -36.42 -7.25 17.20
CA GLY A 523 -37.25 -7.60 18.36
C GLY A 523 -37.61 -6.41 19.25
N ALA A 524 -36.63 -5.57 19.59
CA ALA A 524 -36.72 -4.58 20.67
C ALA A 524 -37.15 -3.17 20.22
N LYS A 525 -36.99 -2.85 18.93
CA LYS A 525 -37.28 -1.51 18.37
C LYS A 525 -38.22 -1.55 17.16
N LEU A 526 -38.42 -2.73 16.57
CA LEU A 526 -39.39 -3.01 15.52
C LEU A 526 -40.84 -3.06 15.99
N GLY A 527 -41.06 -3.07 17.30
CA GLY A 527 -42.27 -2.49 17.89
C GLY A 527 -42.61 -1.20 17.14
N ALA A 528 -41.82 -0.15 17.35
CA ALA A 528 -42.08 1.17 16.76
C ALA A 528 -41.74 1.34 15.25
N MET A 529 -41.26 0.32 14.52
CA MET A 529 -40.59 0.52 13.22
C MET A 529 -40.90 -0.48 12.10
N ALA A 530 -41.73 -1.52 12.27
CA ALA A 530 -41.94 -2.51 11.20
C ALA A 530 -42.94 -2.09 10.10
N GLY A 531 -43.08 -0.79 9.80
CA GLY A 531 -44.18 -0.23 9.00
C GLY A 531 -43.81 0.14 7.57
N SER A 532 -42.52 0.14 7.25
CA SER A 532 -42.06 0.45 5.90
C SER A 532 -40.65 -0.12 5.72
N GLY A 533 -40.48 -1.04 4.79
CA GLY A 533 -39.15 -1.49 4.37
C GLY A 533 -38.79 -2.95 4.64
N ILE A 534 -39.69 -3.90 4.36
CA ILE A 534 -39.26 -5.10 3.63
C ILE A 534 -40.03 -5.09 2.32
N GLY A 535 -39.29 -4.88 1.24
CA GLY A 535 -39.86 -4.83 -0.10
C GLY A 535 -38.86 -4.31 -1.12
N THR A 536 -37.82 -5.08 -1.43
CA THR A 536 -37.32 -5.16 -2.81
C THR A 536 -36.66 -6.52 -3.04
N ALA A 537 -37.50 -7.55 -3.17
CA ALA A 537 -37.15 -8.72 -3.99
C ALA A 537 -38.36 -9.60 -4.37
N VAL A 538 -39.47 -9.63 -3.60
CA VAL A 538 -40.60 -10.53 -3.92
C VAL A 538 -41.95 -9.87 -3.61
N ALA A 539 -42.57 -9.29 -4.64
CA ALA A 539 -43.93 -8.74 -4.75
C ALA A 539 -44.27 -7.42 -3.99
N PRO A 540 -44.89 -6.42 -4.66
CA PRO A 540 -45.46 -5.25 -3.99
C PRO A 540 -46.75 -5.64 -3.25
N GLY A 541 -46.95 -5.17 -2.00
CA GLY A 541 -48.28 -5.23 -1.37
C GLY A 541 -48.33 -5.17 0.16
N PHE A 542 -49.34 -4.46 0.66
CA PHE A 542 -50.09 -4.42 1.94
C PHE A 542 -49.51 -4.98 3.26
N GLY A 543 -48.66 -6.01 3.26
CA GLY A 543 -48.19 -6.69 4.49
C GLY A 543 -47.20 -5.88 5.33
N THR A 544 -46.44 -4.96 4.72
CA THR A 544 -45.34 -4.22 5.38
C THR A 544 -45.86 -3.03 6.20
N ALA A 545 -46.94 -2.36 5.80
CA ALA A 545 -47.53 -1.24 6.55
C ALA A 545 -48.27 -1.69 7.82
N ILE A 546 -49.00 -2.81 7.71
CA ILE A 546 -49.83 -3.34 8.79
C ILE A 546 -48.98 -3.91 9.93
N GLY A 547 -47.86 -4.59 9.59
CA GLY A 547 -46.94 -5.15 10.58
C GLY A 547 -46.41 -4.09 11.54
N GLY A 548 -45.98 -2.94 11.02
CA GLY A 548 -45.38 -1.88 11.83
C GLY A 548 -46.33 -1.04 12.60
N THR A 549 -47.46 -0.69 11.99
CA THR A 549 -48.51 0.06 12.67
C THR A 549 -48.95 -0.68 13.93
N VAL A 550 -49.12 -1.99 13.84
CA VAL A 550 -49.56 -2.82 14.97
C VAL A 550 -48.45 -3.03 16.00
N LEU A 551 -47.24 -3.35 15.56
CA LEU A 551 -46.08 -3.47 16.45
C LEU A 551 -45.82 -2.16 17.22
N SER A 552 -46.10 -0.99 16.62
CA SER A 552 -45.76 0.32 17.20
C SER A 552 -46.72 0.70 18.30
N LEU A 553 -47.99 0.33 18.12
CA LEU A 553 -48.99 0.37 19.17
C LEU A 553 -48.61 -0.55 20.33
N VAL A 554 -48.22 -1.80 20.07
CA VAL A 554 -47.85 -2.77 21.11
C VAL A 554 -46.60 -2.30 21.90
N GLY A 555 -45.57 -1.78 21.21
CA GLY A 555 -44.38 -1.22 21.86
C GLY A 555 -44.66 0.04 22.67
N GLY A 556 -45.55 0.93 22.18
CA GLY A 556 -45.99 2.11 22.92
C GLY A 556 -46.83 1.79 24.16
N ILE A 557 -47.59 0.69 24.11
CA ILE A 557 -48.36 0.15 25.24
C ILE A 557 -47.40 -0.38 26.32
N ALA A 558 -46.40 -1.19 25.95
CA ALA A 558 -45.41 -1.75 26.87
C ALA A 558 -44.52 -0.68 27.53
N GLY A 559 -44.03 0.30 26.74
CA GLY A 559 -43.20 1.39 27.27
C GLY A 559 -43.93 2.32 28.25
N ALA A 560 -45.26 2.38 28.21
CA ALA A 560 -46.07 3.19 29.12
C ALA A 560 -46.40 2.51 30.46
N VAL A 561 -46.19 1.19 30.57
CA VAL A 561 -46.52 0.39 31.76
C VAL A 561 -45.30 0.17 32.69
N GLY A 562 -44.08 0.23 32.16
CA GLY A 562 -42.86 0.24 32.98
C GLY A 562 -41.64 -0.28 32.21
N GLY A 563 -40.46 0.31 32.43
CA GLY A 563 -39.23 -0.02 31.69
C GLY A 563 -38.70 -1.44 31.90
N GLU A 564 -39.06 -2.09 33.00
CA GLU A 564 -38.57 -3.42 33.39
C GLU A 564 -39.37 -4.55 32.71
N GLU A 565 -40.69 -4.40 32.55
CA GLU A 565 -41.53 -5.34 31.76
C GLU A 565 -41.22 -5.26 30.27
N PHE A 566 -40.90 -4.07 29.76
CA PHE A 566 -40.46 -3.89 28.38
C PHE A 566 -39.14 -4.63 28.11
N ALA A 567 -38.18 -4.57 29.03
CA ALA A 567 -36.92 -5.31 28.92
C ALA A 567 -37.15 -6.83 28.94
N ASN A 568 -37.94 -7.33 29.88
CA ASN A 568 -38.25 -8.76 30.00
C ASN A 568 -39.04 -9.31 28.80
N TRP A 569 -40.01 -8.54 28.27
CA TRP A 569 -40.76 -8.91 27.07
C TRP A 569 -39.87 -8.98 25.83
N VAL A 570 -38.90 -8.06 25.71
CA VAL A 570 -37.90 -8.09 24.63
C VAL A 570 -37.02 -9.33 24.71
N PHE A 571 -36.62 -9.77 25.91
CA PHE A 571 -35.83 -11.01 26.08
C PHE A 571 -36.63 -12.27 25.70
N ASP A 572 -37.92 -12.34 26.02
CA ASP A 572 -38.80 -13.48 25.73
C ASP A 572 -39.11 -13.66 24.23
N ILE A 573 -39.29 -12.57 23.46
CA ILE A 573 -39.61 -12.65 22.02
C ILE A 573 -38.36 -12.82 21.14
N THR A 574 -37.17 -12.70 21.71
CA THR A 574 -35.88 -12.80 21.00
C THR A 574 -35.12 -14.09 21.31
N ASP A 575 -35.68 -15.00 22.12
CA ASP A 575 -35.02 -16.22 22.61
C ASP A 575 -33.60 -15.93 23.18
N LEU A 576 -33.47 -14.89 24.00
CA LEU A 576 -32.20 -14.49 24.62
C LEU A 576 -31.98 -15.14 26.01
N VAL A 577 -32.31 -16.44 26.14
CA VAL A 577 -31.83 -17.33 27.22
C VAL A 577 -30.95 -18.42 26.63
#